data_AF-A0A9D4PDT0-F1
#
_entry.id   AF-A0A9D4PDT0-F1
#
_cell.length_a   1.000
_cell.length_b   1.000
_cell.length_c   1.000
_cell.angle_alpha   90.00
_cell.angle_beta   90.00
_cell.angle_gamma   90.00
#
_symmetry.space_group_name_H-M   'P 1'
#
loop_
_entity.id
_entity.type
_entity.pdbx_description
1 polymer ?
#
loop_
_entity_poly.entity_id
_entity_poly.type
_entity_poly.pdbx_seq_one_letter_code
_entity_poly.pdbx_strand_id
1 'polypeptide(L)'
;MTHVLVKWLNAEKWDVYPLKALPEPAVGVRLMSDAGSFKEFQVLLHTKLAEVKVDIGYGVLVEQSILTQLSVTCHGGPGKDARALLRHLFDDIELEGRSLFGGKGRGSSGQKEALDPVRVKAIIGYTCTKFPGCNVPYLKNSLSNLLVRSCK
;
A
#
# COMPACT_ATOMS: atom_id res chain seq x y z
N MET A 1 15.46 -15.20 -14.01
CA MET A 1 14.94 -13.81 -14.09
C MET A 1 16.12 -12.86 -13.90
N THR A 2 16.33 -11.92 -14.82
CA THR A 2 17.43 -10.94 -14.74
C THR A 2 16.99 -9.74 -13.92
N HIS A 3 17.82 -9.32 -12.96
CA HIS A 3 17.57 -8.18 -12.08
C HIS A 3 18.69 -7.15 -12.24
N VAL A 4 18.37 -5.88 -12.02
CA VAL A 4 19.35 -4.78 -11.94
C VAL A 4 19.46 -4.35 -10.48
N LEU A 5 20.68 -4.29 -9.98
CA LEU A 5 21.00 -3.78 -8.65
C LEU A 5 21.44 -2.33 -8.77
N VAL A 6 20.76 -1.43 -8.07
CA VAL A 6 21.07 0.01 -8.05
C VAL A 6 21.52 0.39 -6.65
N LYS A 7 22.76 0.87 -6.51
CA LYS A 7 23.25 1.47 -5.27
C LYS A 7 23.22 2.97 -5.40
N TRP A 8 22.35 3.63 -4.64
CA TRP A 8 22.33 5.08 -4.59
C TRP A 8 23.50 5.58 -3.74
N LEU A 9 24.19 6.63 -4.20
CA LEU A 9 25.35 7.21 -3.51
C LEU A 9 25.04 7.62 -2.06
N ASN A 10 23.79 7.97 -1.76
CA ASN A 10 23.33 8.40 -0.45
C ASN A 10 22.45 7.36 0.28
N ALA A 11 22.24 6.17 -0.31
CA ALA A 11 21.47 5.12 0.34
C ALA A 11 22.41 4.06 0.91
N GLU A 12 22.11 3.65 2.14
CA GLU A 12 22.84 2.58 2.81
C GLU A 12 22.51 1.19 2.22
N LYS A 13 21.47 1.11 1.38
CA LYS A 13 20.93 -0.14 0.83
C LYS A 13 20.87 -0.12 -0.68
N TRP A 14 20.92 -1.31 -1.26
CA TRP A 14 20.77 -1.56 -2.68
C TRP A 14 19.30 -1.76 -3.01
N ASP A 15 18.82 -1.10 -4.05
CA ASP A 15 17.52 -1.36 -4.63
C ASP A 15 17.63 -2.39 -5.75
N VAL A 16 16.64 -3.29 -5.80
CA VAL A 16 16.60 -4.39 -6.75
C VAL A 16 15.40 -4.18 -7.67
N TYR A 17 15.67 -3.96 -8.96
CA TYR A 17 14.64 -3.79 -9.96
C TYR A 17 14.61 -4.98 -10.93
N PRO A 18 13.46 -5.63 -11.15
CA PRO A 18 13.34 -6.64 -12.19
C PRO A 18 13.42 -5.96 -13.57
N LEU A 19 14.20 -6.52 -14.50
CA LEU A 19 14.48 -5.89 -15.80
C LEU A 19 13.20 -5.68 -16.65
N LYS A 20 12.16 -6.50 -16.41
CA LYS A 20 10.82 -6.35 -17.01
C LYS A 20 10.06 -5.10 -16.53
N ALA A 21 10.43 -4.53 -15.39
CA ALA A 21 9.84 -3.29 -14.88
C ALA A 21 10.50 -2.04 -15.49
N LEU A 22 11.59 -2.21 -16.26
CA LEU A 22 12.18 -1.11 -17.01
C LEU A 22 11.33 -0.85 -18.26
N PRO A 23 10.76 0.35 -18.41
CA PRO A 23 9.82 0.65 -19.49
C PRO A 23 10.48 0.64 -20.88
N GLU A 24 11.81 0.67 -20.99
CA GLU A 24 12.53 0.60 -22.27
C GLU A 24 13.96 0.03 -22.11
N PRO A 25 14.42 -0.87 -23.01
CA PRO A 25 15.82 -1.33 -23.03
C PRO A 25 16.82 -0.19 -23.26
N ALA A 26 16.42 0.83 -24.02
CA ALA A 26 17.23 2.01 -24.32
C ALA A 26 17.57 2.84 -23.07
N VAL A 27 16.71 2.80 -22.06
CA VAL A 27 16.92 3.49 -20.78
C VAL A 27 18.05 2.84 -19.99
N GLY A 28 18.18 1.51 -20.04
CA GLY A 28 19.32 0.80 -19.44
C GLY A 28 20.66 1.22 -20.06
N VAL A 29 20.70 1.43 -21.38
CA VAL A 29 21.90 1.89 -22.10
C VAL A 29 22.23 3.35 -21.79
N ARG A 30 21.21 4.21 -21.66
CA ARG A 30 21.38 5.62 -21.26
C ARG A 30 21.88 5.77 -19.82
N LEU A 31 21.35 4.97 -18.91
CA LEU A 31 21.81 4.89 -17.52
C LEU A 31 23.28 4.47 -17.41
N MET A 32 23.74 3.57 -18.30
CA MET A 32 25.16 3.17 -18.32
C MET A 32 26.07 4.23 -18.94
N SER A 33 25.54 5.16 -19.72
CA SER A 33 26.33 6.11 -20.52
C SER A 33 26.42 7.51 -19.89
N ASP A 34 25.44 7.93 -19.11
CA ASP A 34 25.39 9.31 -18.59
C ASP A 34 24.90 9.38 -17.13
N ALA A 35 25.79 9.83 -16.24
CA ALA A 35 25.51 9.98 -14.82
C ALA A 35 24.41 11.02 -14.51
N GLY A 36 24.13 11.95 -15.43
CA GLY A 36 23.04 12.94 -15.28
C GLY A 36 21.64 12.37 -15.54
N SER A 37 21.54 11.30 -16.34
CA SER A 37 20.26 10.69 -16.74
C SER A 37 19.53 9.96 -15.61
N PHE A 38 20.21 9.73 -14.48
CA PHE A 38 19.65 9.03 -13.32
C PHE A 38 18.55 9.81 -12.60
N LYS A 39 18.61 11.15 -12.60
CA LYS A 39 17.54 11.97 -12.01
C LYS A 39 16.26 11.89 -12.84
N GLU A 40 16.37 11.97 -14.15
CA GLU A 40 15.24 11.79 -15.07
C GLU A 40 14.68 10.38 -14.97
N PHE A 41 15.53 9.37 -14.83
CA PHE A 41 15.09 8.00 -14.62
C PHE A 41 14.37 7.79 -13.28
N GLN A 42 14.89 8.36 -12.19
CA GLN A 42 14.24 8.28 -10.89
C GLN A 42 12.85 8.93 -10.94
N VAL A 43 12.73 10.10 -11.58
CA VAL A 43 11.44 10.77 -11.81
C VAL A 43 10.55 9.91 -12.70
N LEU A 44 11.00 9.47 -13.87
CA LEU A 44 10.21 8.65 -14.80
C LEU A 44 9.72 7.35 -14.19
N LEU A 45 10.54 6.68 -13.39
CA LEU A 45 10.18 5.41 -12.75
C LEU A 45 9.17 5.64 -11.62
N HIS A 46 9.33 6.70 -10.83
CA HIS A 46 8.33 7.08 -9.83
C HIS A 46 7.02 7.54 -10.48
N THR A 47 7.07 8.34 -11.55
CA THR A 47 5.88 8.85 -12.25
C THR A 47 5.12 7.75 -12.99
N LYS A 48 5.81 6.85 -13.71
CA LYS A 48 5.13 5.74 -14.43
C LYS A 48 4.62 4.65 -13.50
N LEU A 49 5.29 4.36 -12.39
CA LEU A 49 4.76 3.40 -11.41
C LEU A 49 3.59 3.98 -10.60
N ALA A 50 3.49 5.30 -10.46
CA ALA A 50 2.36 5.98 -9.83
C ALA A 50 1.07 5.91 -10.67
N GLU A 51 1.15 5.84 -12.00
CA GLU A 51 -0.05 5.78 -12.86
C GLU A 51 -0.69 4.39 -12.95
N VAL A 52 0.02 3.32 -12.60
CA VAL A 52 -0.53 1.95 -12.65
C VAL A 52 -1.43 1.75 -11.44
N LYS A 53 -2.73 1.98 -11.63
CA LYS A 53 -3.75 1.66 -10.64
C LYS A 53 -4.18 0.20 -10.77
N VAL A 54 -4.15 -0.54 -9.66
CA VAL A 54 -4.59 -1.92 -9.56
C VAL A 54 -5.89 -1.99 -8.76
N ASP A 55 -6.87 -2.71 -9.30
CA ASP A 55 -8.11 -2.99 -8.61
C ASP A 55 -7.86 -4.04 -7.51
N ILE A 56 -8.06 -3.63 -6.26
CA ILE A 56 -7.96 -4.51 -5.09
C ILE A 56 -9.30 -5.23 -4.80
N GLY A 57 -10.33 -4.95 -5.58
CA GLY A 57 -11.65 -5.56 -5.51
C GLY A 57 -12.76 -4.51 -5.37
N TYR A 58 -13.95 -4.88 -5.85
CA TYR A 58 -15.15 -4.02 -5.81
C TYR A 58 -14.97 -2.65 -6.51
N GLY A 59 -14.05 -2.54 -7.48
CA GLY A 59 -13.78 -1.30 -8.20
C GLY A 59 -12.91 -0.30 -7.42
N VAL A 60 -12.27 -0.75 -6.33
CA VAL A 60 -11.39 0.10 -5.53
C VAL A 60 -9.98 0.05 -6.11
N LEU A 61 -9.56 1.16 -6.69
CA LEU A 61 -8.27 1.29 -7.36
C LEU A 61 -7.20 1.85 -6.42
N VAL A 62 -6.06 1.17 -6.33
CA VAL A 62 -4.89 1.59 -5.52
C VAL A 62 -3.65 1.64 -6.41
N GLU A 63 -2.75 2.58 -6.17
CA GLU A 63 -1.49 2.65 -6.92
C GLU A 63 -0.61 1.41 -6.66
N GLN A 64 -0.05 0.86 -7.74
CA GLN A 64 0.83 -0.31 -7.69
C GLN A 64 2.11 -0.03 -6.88
N SER A 65 2.59 1.22 -6.90
CA SER A 65 3.70 1.71 -6.08
C SER A 65 3.44 1.46 -4.57
N ILE A 66 2.24 1.82 -4.09
CA ILE A 66 1.81 1.61 -2.72
C ILE A 66 1.74 0.12 -2.41
N LEU A 67 1.10 -0.69 -3.26
CA LEU A 67 1.01 -2.14 -3.03
C LEU A 67 2.39 -2.80 -2.96
N THR A 68 3.33 -2.37 -3.80
CA THR A 68 4.71 -2.86 -3.82
C THR A 68 5.46 -2.43 -2.57
N GLN A 69 5.37 -1.15 -2.18
CA GLN A 69 5.99 -0.64 -0.96
C GLN A 69 5.45 -1.32 0.30
N LEU A 70 4.14 -1.58 0.36
CA LEU A 70 3.51 -2.28 1.46
C LEU A 70 3.98 -3.73 1.55
N SER A 71 4.19 -4.40 0.42
CA SER A 71 4.74 -5.76 0.40
C SER A 71 6.15 -5.82 1.01
N VAL A 72 6.99 -4.81 0.74
CA VAL A 72 8.35 -4.70 1.29
C VAL A 72 8.32 -4.27 2.75
N THR A 73 7.51 -3.29 3.11
CA THR A 73 7.50 -2.68 4.45
C THR A 73 6.84 -3.60 5.48
N CYS A 74 5.72 -4.24 5.13
CA CYS A 74 4.88 -4.98 6.09
C CYS A 74 5.34 -6.41 6.37
N HIS A 75 6.41 -6.90 5.71
CA HIS A 75 7.09 -8.19 5.96
C HIS A 75 6.12 -9.35 6.29
N GLY A 76 5.12 -9.57 5.43
CA GLY A 76 4.31 -10.79 5.46
C GLY A 76 3.16 -10.85 6.49
N GLY A 77 2.92 -9.81 7.29
CA GLY A 77 1.85 -9.83 8.29
C GLY A 77 0.50 -9.32 7.76
N PRO A 78 -0.57 -10.14 7.65
CA PRO A 78 -1.85 -9.71 7.07
C PRO A 78 -2.48 -8.54 7.83
N GLY A 79 -2.36 -8.52 9.16
CA GLY A 79 -2.88 -7.42 9.97
C GLY A 79 -2.12 -6.09 9.80
N LYS A 80 -0.82 -6.12 9.48
CA LYS A 80 -0.02 -4.91 9.22
C LYS A 80 -0.32 -4.37 7.82
N ASP A 81 -0.36 -5.26 6.84
CA ASP A 81 -0.69 -4.92 5.44
C ASP A 81 -2.09 -4.30 5.34
N ALA A 82 -3.10 -4.91 5.99
CA ALA A 82 -4.47 -4.39 6.01
C ALA A 82 -4.57 -3.01 6.68
N ARG A 83 -3.85 -2.79 7.78
CA ARG A 83 -3.83 -1.49 8.48
C ARG A 83 -3.15 -0.40 7.66
N ALA A 84 -2.07 -0.75 6.96
CA ALA A 84 -1.35 0.19 6.12
C ALA A 84 -2.18 0.55 4.88
N LEU A 85 -2.83 -0.42 4.24
CA LEU A 85 -3.80 -0.16 3.17
C LEU A 85 -4.95 0.74 3.63
N LEU A 86 -5.48 0.51 4.84
CA LEU A 86 -6.55 1.33 5.38
C LEU A 86 -6.13 2.79 5.56
N ARG A 87 -4.89 3.08 5.97
CA ARG A 87 -4.36 4.46 6.06
C ARG A 87 -4.05 5.10 4.71
N HIS A 88 -3.90 4.31 3.65
CA HIS A 88 -3.71 4.83 2.30
C HIS A 88 -5.04 5.09 1.57
N LEU A 89 -6.10 4.35 1.93
CA LEU A 89 -7.41 4.44 1.28
C LEU A 89 -8.39 5.41 1.97
N PHE A 90 -8.08 5.80 3.20
CA PHE A 90 -8.85 6.73 4.00
C PHE A 90 -7.89 7.74 4.63
N ASP A 91 -8.24 9.01 4.55
CA ASP A 91 -7.47 10.07 5.19
C ASP A 91 -7.60 9.99 6.71
N ASP A 92 -6.61 10.50 7.45
CA ASP A 92 -6.63 10.45 8.92
C ASP A 92 -7.89 11.12 9.49
N ILE A 93 -8.37 12.21 8.86
CA ILE A 93 -9.61 12.90 9.20
C ILE A 93 -10.84 12.00 9.00
N GLU A 94 -10.84 11.15 7.97
CA GLU A 94 -11.93 10.20 7.74
C GLU A 94 -11.90 9.01 8.69
N LEU A 95 -10.73 8.70 9.27
CA LEU A 95 -10.56 7.61 10.24
C LEU A 95 -10.90 8.05 11.66
N GLU A 96 -10.75 9.32 11.98
CA GLU A 96 -11.10 9.90 13.27
C GLU A 96 -12.61 9.81 13.54
N GLY A 97 -12.96 9.30 14.72
CA GLY A 97 -14.36 9.19 15.16
C GLY A 97 -15.19 8.10 14.47
N ARG A 98 -14.73 7.52 13.35
CA ARG A 98 -15.46 6.48 12.61
C ARG A 98 -15.25 5.07 13.17
N SER A 99 -16.18 4.18 12.83
CA SER A 99 -16.19 2.77 13.21
C SER A 99 -16.10 1.90 11.95
N LEU A 100 -15.54 0.70 12.09
CA LEU A 100 -15.34 -0.22 10.96
C LEU A 100 -16.67 -0.70 10.34
N PHE A 101 -17.74 -0.81 11.13
CA PHE A 101 -19.06 -1.27 10.70
C PHE A 101 -20.20 -0.36 11.21
N GLY A 102 -19.86 0.80 11.78
CA GLY A 102 -20.81 1.61 12.53
C GLY A 102 -21.14 0.99 13.89
N GLY A 103 -21.70 1.80 14.79
CA GLY A 103 -22.23 1.30 16.07
C GLY A 103 -21.90 2.17 17.27
N LYS A 104 -22.49 1.82 18.42
CA LYS A 104 -22.28 2.51 19.69
C LYS A 104 -20.91 2.11 20.25
N GLY A 105 -19.98 3.07 20.35
CA GLY A 105 -18.70 2.84 20.99
C GLY A 105 -18.88 2.54 22.48
N ARG A 106 -18.09 1.62 23.05
CA ARG A 106 -17.99 1.44 24.51
C ARG A 106 -17.36 2.70 25.11
N GLY A 107 -18.18 3.68 25.48
CA GLY A 107 -17.76 4.92 26.16
C GLY A 107 -17.96 6.23 25.40
N SER A 108 -18.54 6.23 24.19
CA SER A 108 -18.93 7.45 23.49
C SER A 108 -20.45 7.57 23.44
N SER A 109 -20.98 8.75 23.75
CA SER A 109 -22.41 9.07 23.78
C SER A 109 -23.05 9.19 22.39
N GLY A 110 -22.28 9.07 21.31
CA GLY A 110 -22.75 9.17 19.92
C GLY A 110 -22.62 7.86 19.14
N GLN A 111 -23.51 7.65 18.16
CA GLN A 111 -23.32 6.62 17.13
C GLN A 111 -22.07 6.98 16.31
N LYS A 112 -21.11 6.07 16.20
CA LYS A 112 -19.98 6.27 15.28
C LYS A 112 -20.43 5.96 13.86
N GLU A 113 -20.17 6.87 12.94
CA GLU A 113 -20.38 6.64 11.50
C GLU A 113 -19.55 5.45 11.03
N ALA A 114 -20.12 4.64 10.14
CA ALA A 114 -19.41 3.53 9.53
C ALA A 114 -18.46 4.04 8.44
N LEU A 115 -17.28 3.44 8.33
CA LEU A 115 -16.45 3.58 7.14
C LEU A 115 -17.17 2.98 5.92
N ASP A 116 -16.76 3.44 4.73
CA ASP A 116 -17.30 2.91 3.46
C ASP A 116 -17.16 1.37 3.43
N PRO A 117 -18.29 0.64 3.50
CA PRO A 117 -18.26 -0.81 3.61
C PRO A 117 -17.72 -1.47 2.34
N VAL A 118 -17.74 -0.79 1.19
CA VAL A 118 -17.20 -1.30 -0.08
C VAL A 118 -15.68 -1.29 -0.02
N ARG A 119 -15.07 -0.16 0.36
CA ARG A 119 -13.60 -0.04 0.54
C ARG A 119 -13.08 -0.97 1.62
N VAL A 120 -13.78 -1.10 2.74
CA VAL A 120 -13.38 -2.04 3.81
C VAL A 120 -13.46 -3.49 3.33
N LYS A 121 -14.50 -3.87 2.58
CA LYS A 121 -14.58 -5.21 1.97
C LYS A 121 -13.47 -5.46 0.96
N ALA A 122 -13.12 -4.48 0.15
CA ALA A 122 -12.00 -4.57 -0.80
C ALA A 122 -10.67 -4.84 -0.09
N ILE A 123 -10.37 -4.11 0.98
CA ILE A 123 -9.13 -4.32 1.78
C ILE A 123 -9.10 -5.74 2.36
N ILE A 124 -10.19 -6.19 2.97
CA ILE A 124 -10.27 -7.53 3.57
C ILE A 124 -10.15 -8.61 2.47
N GLY A 125 -10.82 -8.42 1.34
CA GLY A 125 -10.75 -9.33 0.20
C GLY A 125 -9.33 -9.46 -0.34
N TYR A 126 -8.70 -8.33 -0.67
CA TYR A 126 -7.32 -8.28 -1.18
C TYR A 126 -6.30 -8.88 -0.21
N THR A 127 -6.43 -8.61 1.08
CA THR A 127 -5.49 -9.16 2.07
C THR A 127 -5.68 -10.67 2.26
N CYS A 128 -6.91 -11.18 2.15
CA CYS A 128 -7.15 -12.63 2.19
C CYS A 128 -6.66 -13.35 0.92
N THR A 129 -6.70 -12.71 -0.25
CA THR A 129 -6.15 -13.30 -1.48
C THR A 129 -4.62 -13.29 -1.46
N LYS A 130 -4.01 -12.22 -0.94
CA LYS A 130 -2.55 -12.09 -0.79
C LYS A 130 -1.96 -13.02 0.29
N PHE A 131 -2.71 -13.28 1.36
CA PHE A 131 -2.29 -14.14 2.47
C PHE A 131 -3.21 -15.36 2.61
N PRO A 132 -2.94 -16.48 1.91
CA PRO A 132 -3.75 -17.68 2.02
C PRO A 132 -3.73 -18.21 3.47
N GLY A 133 -4.90 -18.49 4.03
CA GLY A 133 -5.06 -18.90 5.44
C GLY A 133 -5.30 -17.74 6.41
N CYS A 134 -5.46 -16.51 5.90
CA CYS A 134 -5.81 -15.38 6.74
C CYS A 134 -7.20 -15.53 7.38
N ASN A 135 -7.27 -15.33 8.70
CA ASN A 135 -8.52 -15.35 9.45
C ASN A 135 -9.23 -13.97 9.36
N VAL A 136 -10.38 -13.93 8.68
CA VAL A 136 -11.17 -12.71 8.49
C VAL A 136 -11.58 -12.05 9.81
N PRO A 137 -12.10 -12.77 10.83
CA PRO A 137 -12.30 -12.22 12.17
C PRO A 137 -11.06 -11.56 12.78
N TYR A 138 -9.88 -12.16 12.64
CA TYR A 138 -8.62 -11.58 13.11
C TYR A 138 -8.30 -10.25 12.40
N LEU A 139 -8.47 -10.19 11.08
CA LEU A 139 -8.29 -8.95 10.31
C LEU A 139 -9.25 -7.85 10.77
N LYS A 140 -10.54 -8.17 10.92
CA LYS A 140 -11.55 -7.20 11.40
C LYS A 140 -11.18 -6.64 12.77
N ASN A 141 -10.76 -7.50 13.70
CA ASN A 141 -10.30 -7.06 15.02
C ASN A 141 -9.03 -6.20 14.94
N SER A 142 -8.11 -6.57 14.05
CA SER A 142 -6.88 -5.82 13.80
C SER A 142 -7.17 -4.39 13.32
N LEU A 143 -8.12 -4.23 12.41
CA LEU A 143 -8.52 -2.93 11.86
C LEU A 143 -9.36 -2.12 12.86
N SER A 144 -10.28 -2.76 13.59
CA SER A 144 -11.05 -2.09 14.65
C SER A 144 -10.13 -1.52 15.73
N ASN A 145 -9.10 -2.27 16.15
CA ASN A 145 -8.10 -1.81 17.11
C ASN A 145 -7.25 -0.65 16.58
N LEU A 146 -7.04 -0.57 15.27
CA LEU A 146 -6.37 0.58 14.65
C LEU A 146 -7.22 1.84 14.82
N LEU A 147 -8.51 1.79 14.45
CA LEU A 147 -9.43 2.94 14.57
C LEU A 147 -9.57 3.44 16.01
N VAL A 148 -9.61 2.52 16.99
CA VAL A 148 -9.66 2.88 18.41
C VAL A 148 -8.40 3.65 18.84
N ARG A 149 -7.24 3.35 18.25
CA ARG A 149 -5.97 4.05 18.55
C ARG A 149 -5.83 5.37 17.80
N SER A 150 -6.41 5.49 16.62
CA SER A 150 -6.43 6.73 15.83
C SER A 150 -7.41 7.78 16.37
N CYS A 151 -8.34 7.41 17.25
CA CYS A 151 -9.28 8.35 17.90
C CYS A 151 -8.73 8.96 19.22
N LYS A 152 -7.42 8.91 19.47
CA LYS A 152 -6.79 9.50 20.67
C LYS A 152 -5.91 10.67 20.27
#